data_AF-A0A941G0S7-F1
#
_entry.id   AF-A0A941G0S7-F1
#
_cell.length_a   1.000
_cell.length_b   1.000
_cell.length_c   1.000
_cell.angle_alpha   90.00
_cell.angle_beta   90.00
_cell.angle_gamma   90.00
#
_symmetry.space_group_name_H-M   'P 1'
#
loop_
_entity.id
_entity.type
_entity.pdbx_description
1 polymer ?
#
loop_
_entity_poly.entity_id
_entity_poly.type
_entity_poly.pdbx_seq_one_letter_code
_entity_poly.pdbx_strand_id
1 'polypeptide(L)' 'MTAKSPIEYFPAPRRARFCSQCGSPVNRRVPEGDNRERDICDHCGAIHYQNPRLVVGTVPV' A
#
# COMPACT_ATOMS: atom_id res chain seq x y z
N MET A 1 -5.17 -21.93 -10.19
CA MET A 1 -6.43 -21.34 -9.67
C MET A 1 -6.06 -20.26 -8.66
N THR A 2 -5.80 -19.04 -9.11
CA THR A 2 -5.79 -17.87 -8.22
C THR A 2 -6.48 -16.78 -9.00
N ALA A 3 -7.77 -16.56 -8.72
CA ALA A 3 -8.52 -15.48 -9.32
C ALA A 3 -7.81 -14.18 -8.97
N LYS A 4 -7.28 -13.47 -9.98
CA LYS A 4 -6.69 -12.14 -9.79
C LYS A 4 -7.78 -11.26 -9.21
N SER A 5 -7.59 -10.88 -7.95
CA SER A 5 -8.53 -10.04 -7.23
C SER A 5 -8.70 -8.72 -8.00
N PRO A 6 -9.91 -8.14 -8.08
CA PRO A 6 -10.20 -6.88 -8.79
C PRO A 6 -9.44 -5.64 -8.26
N ILE A 7 -8.48 -5.83 -7.35
CA ILE A 7 -7.64 -4.82 -6.71
C ILE A 7 -6.27 -4.67 -7.44
N GLU A 8 -5.99 -5.49 -8.45
CA GLU A 8 -4.77 -5.42 -9.29
C GLU A 8 -4.89 -4.45 -10.49
N TYR A 9 -5.59 -3.31 -10.35
CA TYR A 9 -5.49 -2.27 -11.39
C TYR A 9 -4.10 -1.61 -11.32
N PHE A 10 -3.20 -2.17 -12.12
CA PHE A 10 -1.84 -1.72 -12.39
C PHE A 10 -1.86 -0.24 -12.88
N PRO A 11 -0.91 0.63 -12.46
CA PRO A 11 0.49 0.28 -12.19
C PRO A 11 0.99 0.50 -10.76
N ALA A 12 0.17 0.32 -9.72
CA ALA A 12 0.79 0.11 -8.40
C ALA A 12 0.04 -0.86 -7.49
N PRO A 13 0.76 -1.84 -6.91
CA PRO A 13 0.20 -2.70 -5.90
C PRO A 13 -0.14 -1.88 -4.65
N ARG A 14 -1.35 -2.08 -4.11
CA ARG A 14 -1.80 -1.43 -2.86
C ARG A 14 -1.03 -1.85 -1.60
N ARG A 15 -0.12 -2.81 -1.71
CA ARG A 15 0.65 -3.36 -0.58
C ARG A 15 2.13 -3.19 -0.84
N ALA A 16 2.82 -2.48 0.05
CA ALA A 16 4.27 -2.44 0.03
C ALA A 16 4.83 -3.77 0.55
N ARG A 17 5.84 -4.33 -0.13
CA ARG A 17 6.57 -5.51 0.36
C ARG A 17 7.87 -5.15 1.06
N PHE A 18 8.43 -3.99 0.73
CA PHE A 18 9.70 -3.49 1.23
C PHE A 18 9.58 -2.01 1.59
N CYS A 19 10.40 -1.57 2.53
CA CYS A 19 10.47 -0.19 2.99
C CYS A 19 11.13 0.69 1.94
N SER A 20 10.48 1.80 1.57
CA SER A 20 11.04 2.75 0.61
C SER A 20 12.23 3.55 1.15
N GLN A 21 12.48 3.54 2.47
CA GLN A 21 13.59 4.27 3.10
C GLN A 21 14.84 3.40 3.27
N CYS A 22 14.70 2.13 3.64
CA CYS A 22 15.84 1.27 3.98
C CYS A 22 15.89 -0.07 3.22
N GLY A 23 14.88 -0.40 2.40
CA GLY A 23 14.83 -1.64 1.62
C GLY A 23 14.49 -2.92 2.40
N SER A 24 14.38 -2.85 3.73
CA SER A 24 13.99 -4.00 4.57
C SER A 24 12.53 -4.41 4.32
N PRO A 25 12.15 -5.68 4.59
CA PRO A 25 10.75 -6.10 4.54
C PRO A 25 9.87 -5.27 5.48
N VAL A 26 8.62 -5.06 5.09
CA VAL A 26 7.60 -4.39 5.93
C VAL A 26 6.57 -5.39 6.44
N ASN A 27 6.06 -5.15 7.64
CA ASN A 27 5.04 -5.96 8.29
C ASN A 27 3.74 -5.17 8.42
N ARG A 28 2.60 -5.86 8.26
CA ARG A 28 1.28 -5.23 8.31
C ARG A 28 0.65 -5.44 9.70
N ARG A 29 0.45 -4.35 10.45
CA ARG A 29 -0.20 -4.37 11.78
C ARG A 29 -0.93 -3.07 12.05
N VAL A 30 -1.79 -3.03 13.07
CA VAL A 30 -2.41 -1.80 13.57
C VAL A 30 -1.46 -1.18 14.60
N PRO A 31 -0.92 0.03 14.38
CA PRO A 31 -0.15 0.74 15.40
C PRO A 31 -1.00 1.06 16.63
N GLU A 32 -0.36 1.26 17.78
CA GLU A 32 -1.04 1.77 18.98
C GLU A 32 -1.65 3.15 18.70
N GLY A 33 -2.94 3.33 19.06
CA GLY A 33 -3.68 4.57 18.81
C GLY A 33 -4.23 4.74 17.39
N ASP A 34 -3.97 3.80 16.47
CA ASP A 34 -4.62 3.73 15.16
C ASP A 34 -5.76 2.69 15.18
N ASN A 35 -6.66 2.74 14.20
CA ASN A 35 -7.79 1.84 14.04
C ASN A 35 -7.75 1.05 12.71
N ARG A 36 -6.67 1.16 11.96
CA ARG A 36 -6.52 0.51 10.66
C ARG A 36 -5.10 -0.04 10.49
N GLU A 37 -4.99 -1.13 9.75
CA GLU A 37 -3.70 -1.74 9.43
C GLU A 37 -2.82 -0.81 8.58
N ARG A 38 -1.52 -0.82 8.88
CA ARG A 38 -0.47 -0.05 8.21
C ARG A 38 0.69 -0.96 7.84
N ASP A 39 1.40 -0.61 6.77
CA ASP A 39 2.66 -1.25 6.41
C ASP A 39 3.77 -0.57 7.23
N ILE A 40 4.34 -1.26 8.22
CA ILE A 40 5.32 -0.74 9.16
C ILE A 40 6.67 -1.41 8.92
N CYS A 41 7.74 -0.64 8.87
CA CYS A 41 9.10 -1.16 8.85
C CYS A 41 9.64 -1.30 10.28
N ASP A 42 9.85 -2.53 10.75
CA ASP A 42 10.42 -2.76 12.08
C ASP A 42 11.93 -2.47 12.16
N HIS A 43 12.59 -2.25 11.02
CA HIS A 43 14.02 -1.92 10.99
C HIS A 43 14.30 -0.43 11.24
N CYS A 44 13.59 0.46 10.54
CA CYS A 44 13.78 1.92 10.64
C CYS A 44 12.62 2.65 11.34
N GLY A 45 11.52 1.96 11.67
CA GLY A 45 10.34 2.54 12.30
C GLY A 45 9.41 3.30 11.35
N ALA A 46 9.69 3.31 10.04
CA ALA A 46 8.87 4.02 9.06
C ALA A 46 7.47 3.39 8.94
N ILE A 47 6.44 4.24 8.85
CA ILE A 47 5.05 3.82 8.60
C ILE A 47 4.67 4.29 7.18
N HIS A 48 4.31 3.34 6.33
CA HIS A 48 3.94 3.59 4.94
C HIS A 48 2.41 3.67 4.79
N TYR A 49 1.90 4.90 4.73
CA TYR A 49 0.49 5.16 4.45
C TYR A 49 0.15 4.91 2.99
N GLN A 50 -1.01 4.30 2.75
CA GLN A 50 -1.52 4.02 1.41
C GLN A 50 -2.53 5.10 1.04
N ASN A 51 -2.11 6.06 0.21
CA ASN A 51 -3.00 7.09 -0.30
C ASN A 51 -3.81 6.54 -1.48
N PRO A 52 -5.15 6.71 -1.50
CA PRO A 52 -5.95 6.32 -2.64
C PRO A 52 -5.54 7.13 -3.87
N ARG A 53 -5.57 6.50 -5.04
CA ARG A 53 -5.27 7.15 -6.31
C ARG A 53 -6.54 7.70 -6.93
N LEU A 54 -6.47 8.91 -7.44
CA LEU A 54 -7.53 9.47 -8.28
C LEU A 54 -7.48 8.78 -9.64
N VAL A 55 -8.64 8.33 -10.12
CA VAL A 55 -8.83 7.83 -11.48
C VAL A 55 -9.67 8.86 -12.21
N VAL A 56 -9.13 9.41 -13.29
CA VAL A 56 -9.76 10.49 -14.07
C VAL A 56 -9.84 10.09 -15.53
N GLY A 57 -10.88 10.58 -16.21
CA GLY A 57 -11.10 10.38 -17.64
C GLY A 57 -11.96 11.51 -18.19
N THR A 58 -11.96 11.67 -19.52
CA THR A 58 -12.80 12.65 -20.21
C THR A 58 -13.51 11.97 -21.37
N VAL A 59 -14.73 12.42 -21.68
CA VAL A 59 -15.45 12.01 -22.88
C VAL A 59 -15.28 13.15 -23.90
N PRO A 60 -14.60 12.92 -25.03
CA PRO A 60 -14.45 13.94 -26.05
C PRO A 60 -15.79 14.22 -26.74
N VAL A 61 -16.03 15.48 -27.08
CA VAL A 61 -17.17 15.95 -27.88
C VAL A 61 -16.75 16.25 -29.32
#